data_AF-Q63RU3-F1
#
_entry.id   AF-Q63RU3-F1
#
_cell.length_a   1.000
_cell.length_b   1.000
_cell.length_c   1.000
_cell.angle_alpha   90.00
_cell.angle_beta   90.00
_cell.angle_gamma   90.00
#
_symmetry.space_group_name_H-M   'P 1'
#
loop_
_entity.id
_entity.type
_entity.pdbx_description
1 polymer ?
#
loop_
_entity_poly.entity_id
_entity_poly.type
_entity_poly.pdbx_seq_one_letter_code
_entity_poly.pdbx_strand_id
1 'polypeptide(L)'
;MNNIIVHVPVGAQQHVVTAAGRPYSASPGNPISVPAEDAMILGGWGWILGARGNPMATEGSSANRPTAPVVNDRHLDYDCGRQIFWDGATWRDPITGAAV
;
A
#
# COMPACT_ATOMS: atom_id res chain seq x y z
N MET A 1 19.76 9.10 3.85
CA MET A 1 18.62 8.54 4.61
C MET A 1 17.69 7.92 3.59
N ASN A 2 17.34 6.64 3.73
CA ASN A 2 16.46 5.97 2.77
C ASN A 2 15.01 6.32 3.10
N ASN A 3 14.30 6.85 2.11
CA ASN A 3 12.85 7.02 2.19
C ASN A 3 12.14 5.77 1.66
N ILE A 4 10.99 5.48 2.25
CA ILE A 4 10.08 4.40 1.90
C ILE A 4 8.73 5.04 1.56
N ILE A 5 8.12 4.55 0.48
CA ILE A 5 6.76 4.93 0.13
C ILE A 5 5.80 4.19 1.06
N VAL A 6 4.84 4.91 1.62
CA VAL A 6 3.78 4.35 2.44
C VAL A 6 2.42 4.81 1.93
N HIS A 7 1.43 3.94 2.07
CA HIS A 7 0.07 4.18 1.66
C HIS A 7 -0.84 4.01 2.86
N VAL A 8 -1.75 4.95 3.07
CA VAL A 8 -2.83 4.74 4.04
C VAL A 8 -3.92 3.87 3.41
N PRO A 9 -4.33 2.76 4.03
CA PRO A 9 -5.45 2.00 3.52
C PRO A 9 -6.79 2.69 3.78
N VAL A 10 -7.79 2.34 2.99
CA VAL A 10 -9.18 2.73 3.25
C VAL A 10 -9.59 2.26 4.66
N GLY A 11 -10.00 3.21 5.51
CA GLY A 11 -10.43 2.94 6.89
C GLY A 11 -9.36 3.13 7.98
N ALA A 12 -8.08 3.34 7.62
CA ALA A 12 -7.06 3.73 8.60
C ALA A 12 -7.10 5.22 8.93
N GLN A 13 -6.46 5.61 10.04
CA GLN A 13 -6.28 7.04 10.36
C GLN A 13 -5.40 7.70 9.31
N GLN A 14 -6.01 8.66 8.59
CA GLN A 14 -5.38 9.45 7.53
C GLN A 14 -4.45 10.53 8.06
N HIS A 15 -4.63 10.94 9.31
CA HIS A 15 -3.81 11.93 10.00
C HIS A 15 -3.24 11.30 11.26
N VAL A 16 -1.91 11.19 11.31
CA VAL A 16 -1.18 10.56 12.41
C VAL A 16 0.06 11.36 12.75
N VAL A 17 0.54 11.22 13.99
CA VAL A 17 1.81 11.77 14.44
C VAL A 17 2.64 10.60 14.92
N THR A 18 3.80 10.34 14.32
CA THR A 18 4.64 9.20 14.74
C THR A 18 5.17 9.42 16.16
N ALA A 19 5.66 8.36 16.79
CA ALA A 19 6.31 8.44 18.10
C ALA A 19 7.54 9.39 18.10
N ALA A 20 8.10 9.69 16.92
CA ALA A 20 9.16 10.68 16.73
C ALA A 20 8.65 12.14 16.66
N GLY A 21 7.34 12.38 16.83
CA GLY A 21 6.72 13.70 16.80
C GLY A 21 6.50 14.27 15.40
N ARG A 22 6.67 13.47 14.34
CA ARG A 22 6.50 13.92 12.95
C ARG A 22 5.05 13.70 12.49
N PRO A 23 4.33 14.75 12.06
CA PRO A 23 2.98 14.60 11.54
C PRO A 23 2.99 14.08 10.09
N TYR A 24 2.09 13.14 9.80
CA TYR A 24 1.81 12.66 8.46
C TYR A 24 0.32 12.73 8.16
N SER A 25 0.02 13.13 6.93
CA SER A 25 -1.32 13.09 6.37
C SER A 25 -1.28 12.50 4.97
N ALA A 26 -2.08 11.47 4.72
CA ALA A 26 -2.28 10.91 3.39
C ALA A 26 -3.74 10.52 3.21
N SER A 27 -4.21 10.49 1.97
CA SER A 27 -5.50 9.91 1.61
C SER A 27 -5.29 8.52 1.01
N PRO A 28 -6.24 7.58 1.17
CA PRO A 28 -6.15 6.30 0.48
C PRO A 28 -5.96 6.54 -1.01
N GLY A 29 -4.95 5.88 -1.56
CA GLY A 29 -4.56 6.04 -2.95
C GLY A 29 -3.57 7.15 -3.28
N ASN A 30 -3.24 8.01 -2.32
CA ASN A 30 -2.21 9.02 -2.51
C ASN A 30 -0.99 8.67 -1.63
N PRO A 31 0.01 7.94 -2.17
CA PRO A 31 1.21 7.60 -1.41
C PRO A 31 1.95 8.82 -0.91
N ILE A 32 2.62 8.66 0.23
CA ILE A 32 3.60 9.63 0.73
C ILE A 32 4.96 8.96 0.91
N SER A 33 6.02 9.72 0.67
CA SER A 33 7.39 9.31 0.94
C SER A 33 7.78 9.73 2.35
N VAL A 34 8.15 8.77 3.20
CA VAL A 34 8.56 9.04 4.59
C VAL A 34 9.93 8.42 4.88
N PRO A 35 10.67 8.88 5.91
CA PRO A 35 11.88 8.22 6.38
C PRO A 35 11.62 6.76 6.77
N ALA A 36 12.59 5.86 6.53
CA ALA A 36 12.42 4.44 6.79
C ALA A 36 12.03 4.14 8.26
N GLU A 37 12.53 4.90 9.23
CA GLU A 37 12.13 4.73 10.64
C GLU A 37 10.63 4.97 10.85
N ASP A 38 10.08 6.01 10.23
CA ASP A 38 8.68 6.40 10.33
C ASP A 38 7.81 5.43 9.52
N ALA A 39 8.30 4.94 8.37
CA ALA A 39 7.60 3.94 7.58
C ALA A 39 7.32 2.66 8.39
N MET A 40 8.30 2.19 9.16
CA MET A 40 8.12 1.01 10.02
C MET A 40 7.09 1.25 11.13
N ILE A 41 7.06 2.46 11.71
CA ILE A 41 6.04 2.84 12.70
C ILE A 41 4.65 2.85 12.06
N LEU A 42 4.51 3.51 10.91
CA LEU A 42 3.25 3.59 10.16
C LEU A 42 2.78 2.20 9.72
N GLY A 43 3.70 1.34 9.29
CA GLY A 43 3.45 -0.07 8.98
C GLY A 43 2.89 -0.84 10.18
N GLY A 44 3.46 -0.62 11.37
CA GLY A 44 2.93 -1.16 12.63
C GLY A 44 1.54 -0.64 12.99
N TRP A 45 1.15 0.54 12.50
CA TRP A 45 -0.20 1.11 12.65
C TRP A 45 -1.15 0.75 11.51
N GLY A 46 -0.76 -0.20 10.66
CA GLY A 46 -1.59 -0.72 9.58
C GLY A 46 -1.52 0.09 8.28
N TRP A 47 -0.62 1.07 8.15
CA TRP A 47 -0.31 1.64 6.84
C TRP A 47 0.44 0.60 5.99
N ILE A 48 0.29 0.69 4.68
CA ILE A 48 0.88 -0.27 3.75
C ILE A 48 2.25 0.26 3.33
N LEU A 49 3.30 -0.53 3.58
CA LEU A 49 4.61 -0.28 3.01
C LEU A 49 4.53 -0.52 1.50
N GLY A 50 5.01 0.43 0.70
CA GLY A 50 5.16 0.28 -0.75
C GLY A 50 6.10 -0.87 -1.10
N ALA A 51 6.26 -1.15 -2.40
CA ALA A 51 6.99 -2.31 -2.91
C ALA A 51 8.46 -2.44 -2.41
N ARG A 52 9.01 -1.38 -1.80
CA ARG A 52 10.26 -1.42 -1.01
C ARG A 52 10.07 -2.21 0.30
N GLY A 53 9.88 -3.52 0.17
CA GLY A 53 9.72 -4.48 1.26
C GLY A 53 9.21 -5.85 0.81
N ASN A 54 8.53 -5.91 -0.34
CA ASN A 54 8.12 -7.15 -0.99
C ASN A 54 8.53 -7.10 -2.48
N PRO A 55 9.62 -7.77 -2.88
CA PRO A 55 10.13 -7.74 -4.26
C PRO A 55 9.15 -8.33 -5.29
N MET A 56 8.01 -8.89 -4.87
CA MET A 56 6.95 -9.43 -5.73
C MET A 56 5.72 -8.51 -5.84
N ALA A 57 5.71 -7.34 -5.19
CA ALA A 57 4.59 -6.40 -5.29
C ALA A 57 4.92 -5.29 -6.30
N THR A 58 4.09 -5.16 -7.33
CA THR A 58 4.10 -3.97 -8.21
C THR A 58 3.24 -2.86 -7.58
N GLU A 59 3.42 -1.61 -7.97
CA GLU A 59 2.65 -0.48 -7.43
C GLU A 59 2.21 0.48 -8.55
N GLY A 60 1.02 1.07 -8.43
CA GLY A 60 0.46 1.94 -9.46
C GLY A 60 -1.05 2.18 -9.34
N SER A 61 -1.60 2.97 -10.28
CA SER A 61 -3.06 3.09 -10.45
C SER A 61 -3.68 1.78 -10.95
N SER A 62 -5.01 1.67 -10.95
CA SER A 62 -5.71 0.51 -11.53
C SER A 62 -5.36 0.28 -13.01
N ALA A 63 -5.03 1.35 -13.74
CA ALA A 63 -4.54 1.26 -15.13
C ALA A 63 -3.12 0.70 -15.26
N ASN A 64 -2.35 0.70 -14.18
CA ASN A 64 -0.97 0.18 -14.10
C ASN A 64 -0.89 -1.23 -13.49
N ARG A 65 -2.03 -1.87 -13.19
CA ARG A 65 -2.05 -3.28 -12.81
C ARG A 65 -1.34 -4.12 -13.90
N PRO A 66 -0.52 -5.11 -13.52
CA PRO A 66 0.09 -6.02 -14.50
C PRO A 66 -0.94 -6.61 -15.45
N THR A 67 -0.61 -6.65 -16.75
CA THR A 67 -1.51 -7.18 -17.80
C THR A 67 -1.47 -8.71 -17.90
N ALA A 68 -0.41 -9.34 -17.40
CA ALA A 68 -0.26 -10.78 -17.32
C ALA A 68 0.22 -11.21 -15.91
N PRO A 69 -0.60 -10.98 -14.86
CA PRO A 69 -0.25 -11.39 -13.50
C PRO A 69 -0.32 -12.91 -13.35
N VAL A 70 0.57 -13.48 -12.56
CA VAL A 70 0.46 -14.87 -12.10
C VAL A 70 -0.37 -14.95 -10.82
N VAL A 71 -0.95 -16.11 -10.53
CA VAL A 71 -1.73 -16.31 -9.30
C VAL A 71 -0.87 -15.93 -8.09
N ASN A 72 -1.48 -15.18 -7.16
CA ASN A 72 -0.87 -14.58 -5.97
C ASN A 72 0.04 -13.37 -6.21
N ASP A 73 0.20 -12.90 -7.45
CA ASP A 73 0.86 -11.61 -7.69
C ASP A 73 0.19 -10.52 -6.89
N ARG A 74 1.02 -9.63 -6.35
CA ARG A 74 0.57 -8.52 -5.52
C ARG A 74 0.71 -7.22 -6.28
N HIS A 75 -0.29 -6.36 -6.14
CA HIS A 75 -0.24 -5.00 -6.63
C HIS A 75 -0.72 -4.05 -5.54
N LEU A 76 0.00 -2.95 -5.32
CA LEU A 76 -0.47 -1.87 -4.47
C LEU A 76 -1.21 -0.87 -5.36
N ASP A 77 -2.54 -1.00 -5.35
CA ASP A 77 -3.41 -0.22 -6.21
C ASP A 77 -3.78 1.11 -5.56
N TYR A 78 -3.45 2.19 -6.25
CA TYR A 78 -3.65 3.54 -5.77
C TYR A 78 -5.14 3.91 -5.83
N ASP A 79 -5.88 3.53 -6.86
CA ASP A 79 -7.30 3.89 -6.94
C ASP A 79 -8.14 3.13 -5.88
N CYS A 80 -7.71 1.92 -5.52
CA CYS A 80 -8.34 1.12 -4.46
C CYS A 80 -7.83 1.46 -3.05
N GLY A 81 -6.70 2.19 -2.98
CA GLY A 81 -5.98 2.52 -1.76
C GLY A 81 -5.56 1.30 -0.95
N ARG A 82 -5.31 0.14 -1.57
CA ARG A 82 -5.00 -1.10 -0.84
C ARG A 82 -4.13 -2.04 -1.66
N GLN A 83 -3.43 -2.95 -0.98
CA GLN A 83 -2.77 -4.05 -1.65
C GLN A 83 -3.81 -5.07 -2.08
N ILE A 84 -3.80 -5.43 -3.36
CA ILE A 84 -4.65 -6.42 -4.00
C ILE A 84 -3.79 -7.61 -4.45
N PHE A 85 -4.44 -8.75 -4.70
CA PHE A 85 -3.76 -9.93 -5.23
C PHE A 85 -4.53 -10.52 -6.40
N TRP A 86 -3.82 -11.15 -7.33
CA TRP A 86 -4.43 -11.85 -8.45
C TRP A 86 -4.85 -13.26 -8.03
N ASP A 87 -6.13 -13.61 -8.19
CA ASP A 87 -6.64 -14.95 -7.86
C ASP A 87 -6.52 -15.96 -9.01
N GLY A 88 -6.07 -15.52 -10.19
CA GLY A 88 -6.06 -16.29 -11.43
C GLY A 88 -7.06 -15.81 -12.49
N ALA A 89 -8.03 -14.97 -12.11
CA ALA A 89 -9.08 -14.44 -12.98
C ALA A 89 -9.38 -12.96 -12.76
N THR A 90 -9.21 -12.45 -11.53
CA THR A 90 -9.53 -11.07 -11.15
C THR A 90 -8.68 -10.63 -9.96
N TRP A 91 -8.44 -9.33 -9.87
CA TRP A 91 -7.81 -8.75 -8.71
C TRP A 91 -8.76 -8.75 -7.51
N ARG A 92 -8.27 -9.21 -6.37
CA ARG A 92 -9.04 -9.32 -5.14
C ARG A 92 -8.42 -8.59 -3.98
N ASP A 93 -9.31 -8.15 -3.10
CA ASP A 93 -8.96 -7.71 -1.77
C ASP A 93 -8.49 -8.93 -0.94
N PRO A 94 -7.28 -8.90 -0.37
CA PRO A 94 -6.73 -10.02 0.42
C PRO A 94 -7.38 -10.21 1.78
N ILE A 95 -8.13 -9.23 2.29
CA ILE A 95 -8.85 -9.29 3.56
C ILE A 95 -10.26 -9.85 3.34
N THR A 96 -10.98 -9.32 2.34
CA THR A 96 -12.40 -9.66 2.14
C THR A 96 -12.64 -10.72 1.07
N GLY A 97 -11.68 -10.95 0.16
CA GLY A 97 -11.85 -11.78 -1.02
C GLY A 97 -12.76 -11.15 -2.10
N ALA A 98 -13.22 -9.91 -1.91
CA ALA A 98 -14.03 -9.21 -2.90
C ALA A 98 -13.19 -8.84 -4.14
N ALA A 99 -13.83 -8.81 -5.31
CA ALA A 99 -13.21 -8.31 -6.54
C ALA A 99 -13.02 -6.78 -6.48
N VAL A 100 -11.92 -6.28 -7.06
CA VAL A 100 -11.51 -4.87 -7.06
C VAL A 100 -11.11 -4.37 -8.44
#